data_AF-A0AAN6GHK0-F1
#
_entry.id   AF-A0AAN6GHK0-F1
#
_cell.length_a   1.000
_cell.length_b   1.000
_cell.length_c   1.000
_cell.angle_alpha   90.00
_cell.angle_beta   90.00
_cell.angle_gamma   90.00
#
_symmetry.space_group_name_H-M   'P 1'
#
loop_
_entity.id
_entity.type
_entity.pdbx_description
1 polymer ?
#
loop_
_entity_poly.entity_id
_entity_poly.type
_entity_poly.pdbx_seq_one_letter_code
_entity_poly.pdbx_strand_id
1 'polypeptide(L)'
;MASVATTTTTTTTTAAAGALLRRAALPPRAAPRLAAAVSARAYHGDLSSSEYHGQGARKSDSPADRPWYTSPTTLVLGFIPLFTAGLGFWQLQRLKWKVSLIEELEDKLRKDPIVLPKNINLDALSAFEFRLVQLDGSFDPDPSRILFLGPRVKDGILGYQVVVPFRRANGGADVLVNRGFVAKTQTVGEGKDRRLRNHRDAFPAKAGETKVLALLPRIYPANAFTPPNEPQNNSWFHADPKEMAAHLSPPPSNPGASTGATEDDTDHYTPSAGVAASVSSLLGLSSSSPTPVQEQTRPVLPILLEEIFEGHAGEASQRVLQGIPLGRAPTIELRNQHAVYAGTWFSLSAATAAMFAILVRRGRGR
;
A
#
# COMPACT_ATOMS: atom_id res chain seq x y z
N MET A 1 -36.30 21.37 -42.50
CA MET A 1 -36.70 22.55 -41.70
C MET A 1 -35.56 22.89 -40.77
N ALA A 2 -35.12 24.14 -40.84
CA ALA A 2 -33.96 24.72 -40.16
C ALA A 2 -34.28 25.14 -38.71
N SER A 3 -33.21 25.41 -37.94
CA SER A 3 -33.03 26.44 -36.87
C SER A 3 -32.23 25.84 -35.70
N VAL A 4 -30.91 26.08 -35.54
CA VAL A 4 -30.16 27.30 -35.13
C VAL A 4 -29.98 27.44 -33.60
N ALA A 5 -28.69 27.54 -33.22
CA ALA A 5 -28.06 28.16 -32.03
C ALA A 5 -28.38 27.59 -30.63
N THR A 6 -27.45 27.50 -29.66
CA THR A 6 -26.52 28.55 -29.22
C THR A 6 -25.39 27.96 -28.36
N THR A 7 -24.17 28.45 -28.59
CA THR A 7 -22.95 28.24 -27.80
C THR A 7 -23.01 29.04 -26.49
N THR A 8 -22.73 28.42 -25.35
CA THR A 8 -22.53 29.16 -24.08
C THR A 8 -21.14 28.90 -23.52
N THR A 9 -20.33 29.96 -23.56
CA THR A 9 -19.03 30.11 -22.92
C THR A 9 -19.22 30.37 -21.43
N THR A 10 -18.61 29.57 -20.56
CA THR A 10 -18.57 29.86 -19.11
C THR A 10 -17.16 30.29 -18.71
N THR A 11 -17.00 31.60 -18.59
CA THR A 11 -15.90 32.28 -17.89
C THR A 11 -16.18 32.19 -16.40
N THR A 12 -15.27 31.62 -15.59
CA THR A 12 -15.38 31.69 -14.13
C THR A 12 -14.23 32.48 -13.54
N THR A 13 -14.66 33.61 -12.99
CA THR A 13 -13.99 34.71 -12.31
C THR A 13 -13.23 34.30 -11.06
N THR A 14 -12.03 34.88 -10.96
CA THR A 14 -11.16 35.01 -9.79
C THR A 14 -11.89 35.66 -8.61
N ALA A 15 -11.97 34.96 -7.47
CA ALA A 15 -12.43 35.53 -6.21
C ALA A 15 -11.28 35.62 -5.20
N ALA A 16 -11.00 36.85 -4.78
CA ALA A 16 -10.03 37.24 -3.79
C ALA A 16 -10.47 36.83 -2.38
N ALA A 17 -9.55 36.29 -1.58
CA ALA A 17 -9.67 36.18 -0.14
C ALA A 17 -8.53 36.95 0.51
N GLY A 18 -8.85 38.15 1.01
CA GLY A 18 -7.96 38.93 1.87
C GLY A 18 -7.98 38.37 3.28
N ALA A 19 -6.79 38.14 3.84
CA ALA A 19 -6.60 37.93 5.26
C ALA A 19 -5.43 38.79 5.73
N LEU A 20 -5.77 39.75 6.59
CA LEU A 20 -4.94 40.71 7.29
C LEU A 20 -3.86 40.03 8.14
N LEU A 21 -2.59 40.39 7.97
CA LEU A 21 -1.60 40.30 9.04
C LEU A 21 -0.70 41.54 9.06
N ARG A 22 -0.59 42.08 10.28
CA ARG A 22 -0.01 43.38 10.69
C ARG A 22 1.46 43.54 10.33
N ARG A 23 1.80 44.74 9.83
CA ARG A 23 3.15 45.33 9.83
C ARG A 23 3.65 45.54 11.26
N ALA A 24 4.87 45.08 11.55
CA ALA A 24 5.73 45.64 12.60
C ALA A 24 6.94 46.29 11.93
N ALA A 25 7.10 47.60 12.17
CA ALA A 25 8.14 48.44 11.59
C ALA A 25 9.45 48.34 12.39
N LEU A 26 10.59 48.26 11.69
CA LEU A 26 11.91 48.51 12.25
C LEU A 26 12.52 49.74 11.55
N PRO A 27 13.17 50.66 12.27
CA PRO A 27 13.63 51.95 11.73
C PRO A 27 14.96 51.87 10.95
N PRO A 28 15.23 52.82 10.04
CA PRO A 28 16.47 52.85 9.25
C PRO A 28 17.63 53.45 10.06
N ARG A 29 18.80 52.78 10.05
CA ARG A 29 20.01 53.31 10.67
C ARG A 29 20.87 54.03 9.61
N ALA A 30 21.15 55.29 9.90
CA ALA A 30 21.80 56.29 9.07
C ALA A 30 23.27 55.97 8.75
N ALA A 31 23.70 56.39 7.56
CA ALA A 31 25.11 56.53 7.16
C ALA A 31 25.69 57.85 7.70
N PRO A 32 26.98 57.91 8.10
CA PRO A 32 27.68 59.17 8.25
C PRO A 32 28.58 59.44 7.03
N ARG A 33 28.40 60.62 6.43
CA ARG A 33 29.34 61.32 5.55
C ARG A 33 29.97 62.46 6.35
N LEU A 34 31.30 62.58 6.31
CA LEU A 34 32.10 63.79 6.53
C LEU A 34 33.31 63.62 5.56
N ALA A 35 33.49 64.37 4.46
CA ALA A 35 33.85 65.79 4.32
C ALA A 35 35.06 66.17 5.20
N ALA A 36 36.12 66.85 4.77
CA ALA A 36 36.67 67.25 3.47
C ALA A 36 38.10 67.78 3.75
N ALA A 37 38.91 67.88 2.68
CA ALA A 37 40.07 68.77 2.51
C ALA A 37 41.36 68.55 3.34
N VAL A 38 42.51 68.60 2.66
CA VAL A 38 43.53 69.67 2.78
C VAL A 38 44.76 69.32 1.90
N SER A 39 44.91 70.13 0.85
CA SER A 39 46.14 70.77 0.33
C SER A 39 47.42 69.98 -0.03
N ALA A 40 47.87 70.22 -1.25
CA ALA A 40 49.20 69.92 -1.78
C ALA A 40 50.27 70.91 -1.29
N ARG A 41 51.53 70.45 -1.09
CA ARG A 41 52.74 71.15 -1.59
C ARG A 41 54.04 70.32 -1.52
N ALA A 42 54.66 70.21 -2.69
CA ALA A 42 56.08 70.22 -3.09
C ALA A 42 57.24 69.67 -2.21
N TYR A 43 57.96 68.72 -2.82
CA TYR A 43 59.43 68.61 -3.04
C TYR A 43 60.42 69.10 -1.96
N HIS A 44 61.30 68.19 -1.55
CA HIS A 44 62.75 68.41 -1.53
C HIS A 44 63.46 67.08 -1.81
N GLY A 45 64.51 67.14 -2.64
CA GLY A 45 65.23 65.98 -3.13
C GLY A 45 66.43 65.55 -2.30
N ASP A 46 67.13 64.63 -2.95
CA ASP A 46 68.53 64.24 -2.84
C ASP A 46 69.00 63.14 -1.88
N LEU A 47 69.55 62.12 -2.55
CA LEU A 47 70.76 61.33 -2.25
C LEU A 47 70.69 60.33 -1.09
N SER A 48 70.73 59.04 -1.43
CA SER A 48 71.91 58.20 -1.14
C SER A 48 71.69 56.77 -1.64
N SER A 49 72.69 56.25 -2.34
CA SER A 49 72.85 54.86 -2.73
C SER A 49 72.92 53.97 -1.49
N SER A 50 72.03 52.99 -1.40
CA SER A 50 72.16 51.85 -0.49
C SER A 50 71.90 50.59 -1.28
N GLU A 51 72.98 49.86 -1.57
CA GLU A 51 72.95 48.50 -2.09
C GLU A 51 72.17 47.61 -1.13
N TYR A 52 70.96 47.23 -1.53
CA TYR A 52 70.25 46.11 -0.92
C TYR A 52 70.46 44.86 -1.76
N HIS A 53 71.37 44.01 -1.30
CA HIS A 53 71.30 42.57 -1.51
C HIS A 53 70.05 42.05 -0.80
N GLY A 54 69.03 41.67 -1.58
CA GLY A 54 67.78 41.14 -1.06
C GLY A 54 67.04 40.35 -2.13
N GLN A 55 67.34 39.05 -2.17
CA GLN A 55 66.66 37.97 -2.90
C GLN A 55 65.38 38.38 -3.65
N GLY A 56 65.49 38.43 -4.97
CA GLY A 56 64.36 38.62 -5.87
C GLY A 56 63.26 37.60 -5.61
N ALA A 57 62.13 38.12 -5.14
CA ALA A 57 60.76 37.68 -5.34
C ALA A 57 60.56 36.19 -5.70
N ARG A 58 59.99 35.42 -4.77
CA ARG A 58 59.11 34.31 -5.16
C ARG A 58 58.09 34.90 -6.14
N LYS A 59 58.15 34.50 -7.41
CA LYS A 59 57.06 34.70 -8.36
C LYS A 59 55.79 34.21 -7.67
N SER A 60 54.93 35.14 -7.27
CA SER A 60 53.54 34.81 -7.04
C SER A 60 53.01 34.42 -8.41
N ASP A 61 52.71 33.12 -8.58
CA ASP A 61 52.02 32.64 -9.76
C ASP A 61 50.76 33.49 -9.93
N SER A 62 50.78 34.39 -10.91
CA SER A 62 49.60 35.16 -11.29
C SER A 62 48.53 34.14 -11.71
N PRO A 63 47.25 34.32 -11.34
CA PRO A 63 46.18 33.35 -11.64
C PRO A 63 45.85 33.20 -13.14
N ALA A 64 46.73 33.66 -14.03
CA ALA A 64 46.52 33.78 -15.46
C ALA A 64 46.88 32.50 -16.27
N ASP A 65 47.67 31.58 -15.73
CA ASP A 65 48.18 30.44 -16.51
C ASP A 65 47.47 29.09 -16.22
N ARG A 66 46.30 29.12 -15.58
CA ARG A 66 45.51 27.88 -15.42
C ARG A 66 44.77 27.57 -16.71
N PRO A 67 44.98 26.38 -17.33
CA PRO A 67 44.25 26.02 -18.53
C PRO A 67 42.74 26.07 -18.29
N TRP A 68 41.97 26.59 -19.24
CA TRP A 68 40.52 26.83 -19.13
C TRP A 68 39.72 25.58 -18.68
N TYR A 69 40.24 24.38 -18.94
CA TYR A 69 39.67 23.10 -18.55
C TYR A 69 39.93 22.69 -17.08
N THR A 70 40.84 23.36 -16.37
CA THR A 70 41.15 23.09 -14.94
C THR A 70 40.39 23.99 -13.96
N SER A 71 39.57 24.92 -14.44
CA SER A 71 38.70 25.70 -13.56
C SER A 71 37.69 24.77 -12.86
N PRO A 72 37.50 24.87 -11.54
CA PRO A 72 36.51 24.08 -10.80
C PRO A 72 35.11 24.14 -11.40
N THR A 73 34.71 25.29 -11.96
CA THR A 73 33.43 25.47 -12.64
C THR A 73 33.29 24.62 -13.91
N THR A 74 34.36 24.48 -14.70
CA THR A 74 34.36 23.67 -15.92
C THR A 74 34.26 22.18 -15.60
N LEU A 75 34.96 21.73 -14.55
CA LEU A 75 34.89 20.34 -14.08
C LEU A 75 33.49 19.99 -13.56
N VAL A 76 32.88 20.86 -12.75
CA VAL A 76 31.51 20.67 -12.26
C VAL A 76 30.52 20.66 -13.43
N LEU A 77 30.63 21.60 -14.36
CA LEU A 77 29.73 21.70 -15.51
C LEU A 77 29.87 20.52 -16.48
N GLY A 78 31.06 19.90 -16.57
CA GLY A 78 31.27 18.66 -17.32
C GLY A 78 30.77 17.40 -16.59
N PHE A 79 30.83 17.39 -15.26
CA PHE A 79 30.37 16.25 -14.44
C PHE A 79 28.85 16.16 -14.35
N ILE A 80 28.15 17.29 -14.17
CA ILE A 80 26.68 17.34 -14.04
C ILE A 80 25.94 16.60 -15.18
N PRO A 81 26.24 16.79 -16.47
CA PRO A 81 25.52 16.09 -17.54
C PRO A 81 25.76 14.57 -17.52
N LEU A 82 26.96 14.12 -17.15
CA LEU A 82 27.28 12.69 -16.99
C LEU A 82 26.52 12.08 -15.82
N PHE A 83 26.52 12.77 -14.67
CA PHE A 83 25.84 12.32 -13.47
C PHE A 83 24.32 12.23 -13.68
N THR A 84 23.72 13.28 -14.25
CA THR A 84 22.27 13.33 -14.53
C THR A 84 21.85 12.33 -15.61
N ALA A 85 22.68 12.09 -16.64
CA ALA A 85 22.45 11.00 -17.60
C ALA A 85 22.49 9.63 -16.91
N GLY A 86 23.46 9.40 -16.02
CA GLY A 86 23.54 8.18 -15.21
C GLY A 86 22.29 7.93 -14.37
N LEU A 87 21.76 8.98 -13.72
CA LEU A 87 20.48 8.91 -13.01
C LEU A 87 19.31 8.62 -13.95
N GLY A 88 19.30 9.21 -15.15
CA GLY A 88 18.30 8.91 -16.19
C GLY A 88 18.31 7.44 -16.61
N PHE A 89 19.49 6.88 -16.86
CA PHE A 89 19.64 5.45 -17.19
C PHE A 89 19.20 4.54 -16.04
N TRP A 90 19.56 4.89 -14.80
CA TRP A 90 19.10 4.13 -13.62
C TRP A 90 17.57 4.14 -13.50
N GLN A 91 16.91 5.28 -13.73
CA GLN A 91 15.45 5.36 -13.75
C GLN A 91 14.84 4.49 -14.86
N LEU A 92 15.45 4.44 -16.06
CA LEU A 92 15.01 3.55 -17.13
C LEU A 92 15.21 2.06 -16.80
N GLN A 93 16.32 1.69 -16.18
CA GLN A 93 16.56 0.31 -15.75
C GLN A 93 15.55 -0.09 -14.67
N ARG A 94 15.28 0.80 -13.71
CA ARG A 94 14.29 0.57 -12.66
C ARG A 94 12.88 0.46 -13.24
N LEU A 95 12.56 1.27 -14.27
CA LEU A 95 11.33 1.20 -15.02
C LEU A 95 11.18 -0.17 -15.70
N LYS A 96 12.21 -0.63 -16.44
CA LYS A 96 12.19 -1.92 -17.13
C LYS A 96 11.89 -3.08 -16.20
N TRP A 97 12.54 -3.11 -15.03
CA TRP A 97 12.25 -4.13 -14.02
C TRP A 97 10.79 -4.07 -13.53
N LYS A 98 10.25 -2.88 -13.27
CA LYS A 98 8.83 -2.76 -12.88
C LYS A 98 7.89 -3.22 -13.99
N VAL A 99 8.18 -2.88 -15.25
CA VAL A 99 7.37 -3.29 -16.40
C VAL A 99 7.38 -4.81 -16.56
N SER A 100 8.55 -5.46 -16.45
CA SER A 100 8.63 -6.92 -16.54
C SER A 100 7.85 -7.63 -15.43
N LEU A 101 7.83 -7.05 -14.21
CA LEU A 101 6.99 -7.56 -13.12
C LEU A 101 5.50 -7.42 -13.44
N ILE A 102 5.07 -6.29 -14.02
CA ILE A 102 3.67 -6.09 -14.40
C ILE A 102 3.29 -7.11 -15.48
N GLU A 103 4.12 -7.29 -16.50
CA GLU A 103 3.87 -8.24 -17.58
C GLU A 103 3.74 -9.67 -17.06
N GLU A 104 4.60 -10.11 -16.13
CA GLU A 104 4.49 -11.42 -15.48
C GLU A 104 3.16 -11.56 -14.71
N LEU A 105 2.76 -10.51 -13.98
CA LEU A 105 1.51 -10.53 -13.23
C LEU A 105 0.30 -10.55 -14.15
N GLU A 106 0.31 -9.75 -15.21
CA GLU A 106 -0.75 -9.76 -16.22
C GLU A 106 -0.85 -11.11 -16.92
N ASP A 107 0.28 -11.75 -17.25
CA ASP A 107 0.30 -13.10 -17.81
C ASP A 107 -0.28 -14.14 -16.84
N LYS A 108 -0.04 -13.98 -15.53
CA LYS A 108 -0.65 -14.83 -14.50
C LYS A 108 -2.16 -14.60 -14.37
N LEU A 109 -2.62 -13.38 -14.57
CA LEU A 109 -4.05 -13.04 -14.61
C LEU A 109 -4.75 -13.50 -15.90
N ARG A 110 -4.02 -13.56 -17.03
CA ARG A 110 -4.57 -14.04 -18.31
C ARG A 110 -4.74 -15.55 -18.37
N LYS A 111 -4.04 -16.30 -17.52
CA LYS A 111 -4.15 -17.76 -17.45
C LYS A 111 -5.50 -18.17 -16.87
N ASP A 112 -6.01 -19.31 -17.33
CA ASP A 112 -7.26 -19.86 -16.84
C ASP A 112 -7.25 -20.03 -15.31
N PRO A 113 -8.38 -19.71 -14.65
CA PRO A 113 -8.52 -19.86 -13.21
C PRO A 113 -8.30 -21.31 -12.76
N ILE A 114 -7.55 -21.50 -11.68
CA ILE A 114 -7.33 -22.81 -11.10
C ILE A 114 -8.48 -23.14 -10.14
N VAL A 115 -9.00 -24.37 -10.19
CA VAL A 115 -9.93 -24.88 -9.17
C VAL A 115 -9.15 -25.35 -7.95
N LEU A 116 -9.54 -24.93 -6.74
CA LEU A 116 -8.86 -25.37 -5.52
C LEU A 116 -9.05 -26.87 -5.28
N PRO A 117 -7.97 -27.67 -5.17
CA PRO A 117 -8.09 -29.06 -4.79
C PRO A 117 -8.57 -29.20 -3.34
N LYS A 118 -9.17 -30.35 -2.99
CA LYS A 118 -9.70 -30.61 -1.64
C LYS A 118 -8.60 -30.50 -0.57
N ASN A 119 -7.46 -31.14 -0.84
CA ASN A 119 -6.26 -31.13 0.00
C ASN A 119 -5.24 -30.19 -0.62
N ILE A 120 -4.81 -29.17 0.13
CA ILE A 120 -3.90 -28.14 -0.35
C ILE A 120 -2.60 -28.24 0.44
N ASN A 121 -1.48 -28.33 -0.27
CA ASN A 121 -0.16 -28.19 0.36
C ASN A 121 0.12 -26.70 0.58
N LEU A 122 0.15 -26.29 1.86
CA LEU A 122 0.35 -24.89 2.27
C LEU A 122 1.71 -24.33 1.83
N ASP A 123 2.75 -25.16 1.75
CA ASP A 123 4.09 -24.72 1.37
C ASP A 123 4.20 -24.35 -0.11
N ALA A 124 3.37 -25.00 -0.95
CA ALA A 124 3.35 -24.78 -2.38
C ALA A 124 2.59 -23.51 -2.81
N LEU A 125 1.82 -22.87 -1.93
CA LEU A 125 0.98 -21.70 -2.28
C LEU A 125 1.77 -20.52 -2.83
N SER A 126 2.99 -20.31 -2.33
CA SER A 126 3.87 -19.21 -2.75
C SER A 126 4.18 -19.26 -4.26
N ALA A 127 4.22 -20.45 -4.85
CA ALA A 127 4.43 -20.63 -6.29
C ALA A 127 3.21 -20.21 -7.15
N PHE A 128 2.03 -20.17 -6.54
CA PHE A 128 0.77 -19.81 -7.20
C PHE A 128 0.33 -18.37 -6.90
N GLU A 129 1.18 -17.55 -6.27
CA GLU A 129 0.89 -16.14 -6.03
C GLU A 129 0.49 -15.42 -7.32
N PHE A 130 -0.52 -14.56 -7.20
CA PHE A 130 -1.14 -13.78 -8.27
C PHE A 130 -1.85 -14.62 -9.34
N ARG A 131 -2.12 -15.91 -9.09
CA ARG A 131 -2.99 -16.72 -9.96
C ARG A 131 -4.45 -16.49 -9.62
N LEU A 132 -5.26 -16.54 -10.66
CA LEU A 132 -6.71 -16.61 -10.55
C LEU A 132 -7.13 -18.01 -10.09
N VAL A 133 -8.15 -17.99 -9.25
CA VAL A 133 -8.71 -19.15 -8.58
C VAL A 133 -10.22 -19.10 -8.73
N GLN A 134 -10.81 -20.19 -9.17
CA GLN A 134 -12.26 -20.35 -9.15
C GLN A 134 -12.68 -21.13 -7.91
N LEU A 135 -13.61 -20.56 -7.16
CA LEU A 135 -14.23 -21.17 -5.99
C LEU A 135 -15.71 -21.42 -6.29
N ASP A 136 -16.15 -22.65 -6.04
CA ASP A 136 -17.56 -23.01 -6.11
C ASP A 136 -18.04 -23.37 -4.69
N GLY A 137 -19.15 -22.78 -4.24
CA GLY A 137 -19.62 -22.97 -2.87
C GLY A 137 -20.46 -21.81 -2.34
N SER A 138 -20.46 -21.60 -1.03
CA SER A 138 -21.25 -20.54 -0.39
C SER A 138 -20.47 -19.84 0.73
N PHE A 139 -20.77 -18.57 0.96
CA PHE A 139 -20.21 -17.84 2.10
C PHE A 139 -20.93 -18.22 3.39
N ASP A 140 -20.20 -18.22 4.50
CA ASP A 140 -20.82 -18.41 5.81
C ASP A 140 -21.80 -17.27 6.11
N PRO A 141 -23.09 -17.57 6.38
CA PRO A 141 -24.10 -16.54 6.66
C PRO A 141 -24.00 -15.98 8.08
N ASP A 142 -23.15 -16.51 8.95
CA ASP A 142 -23.01 -16.04 10.32
C ASP A 142 -22.30 -14.67 10.38
N PRO A 143 -22.96 -13.59 10.85
CA PRO A 143 -22.34 -12.28 10.97
C PRO A 143 -21.17 -12.25 11.97
N SER A 144 -21.11 -13.19 12.92
CA SER A 144 -20.03 -13.26 13.92
C SER A 144 -18.71 -13.77 13.34
N ARG A 145 -18.75 -14.45 12.19
CA ARG A 145 -17.58 -14.99 11.49
C ARG A 145 -17.00 -14.04 10.45
N ILE A 146 -17.55 -12.83 10.33
CA ILE A 146 -17.04 -11.79 9.44
C ILE A 146 -15.88 -11.08 10.11
N LEU A 147 -14.73 -11.00 9.44
CA LEU A 147 -13.57 -10.26 9.91
C LEU A 147 -13.46 -8.89 9.22
N PHE A 148 -13.19 -7.86 10.01
CA PHE A 148 -13.00 -6.49 9.51
C PHE A 148 -11.53 -6.10 9.52
N LEU A 149 -10.94 -5.98 8.33
CA LEU A 149 -9.56 -5.58 8.10
C LEU A 149 -9.47 -4.08 7.80
N GLY A 150 -8.90 -3.29 8.70
CA GLY A 150 -8.74 -1.85 8.53
C GLY A 150 -8.41 -1.13 9.84
N PRO A 151 -8.49 0.21 9.88
CA PRO A 151 -9.11 1.10 8.88
C PRO A 151 -8.36 1.17 7.54
N ARG A 152 -9.11 1.28 6.43
CA ARG A 152 -8.59 1.52 5.07
C ARG A 152 -9.32 2.68 4.41
N VAL A 153 -8.63 3.41 3.53
CA VAL A 153 -9.22 4.49 2.74
C VAL A 153 -9.24 4.06 1.28
N LYS A 154 -10.41 4.08 0.65
CA LYS A 154 -10.60 3.83 -0.79
C LYS A 154 -11.38 5.01 -1.37
N ASP A 155 -10.84 5.67 -2.39
CA ASP A 155 -11.45 6.83 -3.04
C ASP A 155 -11.85 7.97 -2.08
N GLY A 156 -11.03 8.19 -1.03
CA GLY A 156 -11.28 9.19 0.00
C GLY A 156 -12.30 8.77 1.07
N ILE A 157 -12.90 7.59 0.96
CA ILE A 157 -13.88 7.06 1.91
C ILE A 157 -13.17 6.13 2.90
N LEU A 158 -13.37 6.38 4.20
CA LEU A 158 -12.90 5.51 5.27
C LEU A 158 -13.80 4.28 5.39
N GLY A 159 -13.21 3.11 5.53
CA GLY A 159 -13.91 1.86 5.69
C GLY A 159 -13.02 0.70 6.09
N TYR A 160 -13.51 -0.51 5.81
CA TYR A 160 -12.87 -1.77 6.15
C TYR A 160 -12.93 -2.71 4.96
N GLN A 161 -11.96 -3.61 4.87
CA GLN A 161 -12.05 -4.80 4.04
C GLN A 161 -12.76 -5.91 4.81
N VAL A 162 -13.63 -6.64 4.14
CA VAL A 162 -14.48 -7.67 4.74
C VAL A 162 -13.95 -9.04 4.31
N VAL A 163 -13.50 -9.83 5.28
CA VAL A 163 -12.99 -11.19 5.07
C VAL A 163 -13.97 -12.18 5.68
N VAL A 164 -14.39 -13.18 4.93
CA VAL A 164 -15.39 -14.17 5.36
C VAL A 164 -14.95 -15.57 4.99
N PRO A 165 -15.22 -16.59 5.83
CA PRO A 165 -15.07 -17.99 5.45
C PRO A 165 -15.96 -18.35 4.25
N PHE A 166 -15.37 -19.04 3.28
CA PHE A 166 -16.07 -19.59 2.12
C PHE A 166 -16.07 -21.11 2.22
N ARG A 167 -17.28 -21.67 2.25
CA ARG A 167 -17.53 -23.11 2.29
C ARG A 167 -17.45 -23.66 0.88
N ARG A 168 -16.47 -24.54 0.64
CA ARG A 168 -16.23 -25.12 -0.69
C ARG A 168 -17.20 -26.27 -0.97
N ALA A 169 -17.78 -26.30 -2.16
CA ALA A 169 -18.69 -27.36 -2.62
C ALA A 169 -17.98 -28.72 -2.72
N ASN A 170 -16.68 -28.74 -3.00
CA ASN A 170 -15.86 -29.95 -3.12
C ASN A 170 -15.59 -30.68 -1.77
N GLY A 171 -16.11 -30.17 -0.64
CA GLY A 171 -16.10 -30.86 0.66
C GLY A 171 -14.75 -30.84 1.40
N GLY A 172 -13.87 -29.87 1.10
CA GLY A 172 -12.67 -29.59 1.91
C GLY A 172 -12.91 -28.54 3.00
N ALA A 173 -11.90 -28.27 3.82
CA ALA A 173 -11.90 -27.19 4.82
C ALA A 173 -12.19 -25.82 4.17
N ASP A 174 -12.79 -24.90 4.93
CA ASP A 174 -13.20 -23.58 4.43
C ASP A 174 -11.97 -22.73 4.09
N VAL A 175 -12.12 -21.73 3.20
CA VAL A 175 -11.04 -20.80 2.83
C VAL A 175 -11.43 -19.37 3.17
N LEU A 176 -10.46 -18.51 3.45
CA LEU A 176 -10.74 -17.10 3.72
C LEU A 176 -10.85 -16.34 2.41
N VAL A 177 -11.94 -15.61 2.22
CA VAL A 177 -12.15 -14.75 1.05
C VAL A 177 -12.39 -13.32 1.50
N ASN A 178 -11.52 -12.42 1.05
CA ASN A 178 -11.70 -10.99 1.15
C ASN A 178 -12.71 -10.56 0.08
N ARG A 179 -13.96 -10.34 0.51
CA ARG A 179 -15.06 -9.81 -0.30
C ARG A 179 -14.83 -8.36 -0.73
N GLY A 180 -13.86 -7.69 -0.13
CA GLY A 180 -13.40 -6.36 -0.48
C GLY A 180 -13.96 -5.26 0.42
N PHE A 181 -14.09 -4.05 -0.13
CA PHE A 181 -14.23 -2.82 0.68
C PHE A 181 -15.69 -2.49 1.02
N VAL A 182 -15.91 -2.09 2.27
CA VAL A 182 -17.16 -1.52 2.78
C VAL A 182 -16.87 -0.21 3.53
N ALA A 183 -17.66 0.83 3.26
CA ALA A 183 -17.55 2.12 3.93
C ALA A 183 -17.95 2.03 5.41
N LYS A 184 -17.31 2.84 6.28
CA LYS A 184 -17.62 2.89 7.72
C LYS A 184 -19.10 3.23 7.99
N THR A 185 -19.73 4.01 7.12
CA THR A 185 -21.16 4.37 7.20
C THR A 185 -22.11 3.16 7.06
N GLN A 186 -21.64 2.10 6.39
CA GLN A 186 -22.38 0.85 6.16
C GLN A 186 -22.06 -0.22 7.20
N THR A 187 -21.19 0.09 8.18
CA THR A 187 -20.94 -0.77 9.35
C THR A 187 -21.68 -0.22 10.57
N VAL A 188 -22.22 -1.10 11.40
CA VAL A 188 -22.91 -0.78 12.66
C VAL A 188 -22.19 -1.50 13.79
N GLY A 189 -22.11 -0.87 14.95
CA GLY A 189 -21.38 -1.41 16.11
C GLY A 189 -19.89 -1.07 16.07
N GLU A 190 -19.24 -1.25 17.22
CA GLU A 190 -17.81 -1.04 17.40
C GLU A 190 -17.16 -2.31 17.97
N GLY A 191 -15.87 -2.49 17.68
CA GLY A 191 -15.12 -3.65 18.13
C GLY A 191 -15.75 -4.99 17.73
N LYS A 192 -15.92 -5.87 18.72
CA LYS A 192 -16.48 -7.22 18.57
C LYS A 192 -17.90 -7.27 18.00
N ASP A 193 -18.75 -6.28 18.30
CA ASP A 193 -20.15 -6.25 17.86
C ASP A 193 -20.31 -5.59 16.47
N ARG A 194 -19.20 -5.28 15.80
CA ARG A 194 -19.23 -4.69 14.46
C ARG A 194 -19.87 -5.67 13.48
N ARG A 195 -20.84 -5.16 12.72
CA ARG A 195 -21.58 -5.90 11.70
C ARG A 195 -21.87 -5.02 10.49
N LEU A 196 -22.15 -5.66 9.36
CA LEU A 196 -22.67 -4.96 8.19
C LEU A 196 -24.12 -4.53 8.45
N ARG A 197 -24.48 -3.31 8.01
CA ARG A 197 -25.84 -2.80 8.12
C ARG A 197 -26.84 -3.68 7.36
N ASN A 198 -26.49 -4.05 6.13
CA ASN A 198 -27.31 -4.90 5.26
C ASN A 198 -26.70 -6.31 5.11
N HIS A 199 -26.40 -6.94 6.24
CA HIS A 199 -25.80 -8.28 6.28
C HIS A 199 -26.54 -9.32 5.45
N ARG A 200 -27.89 -9.32 5.51
CA ARG A 200 -28.73 -10.30 4.81
C ARG A 200 -28.65 -10.21 3.29
N ASP A 201 -28.45 -9.00 2.76
CA ASP A 201 -28.34 -8.78 1.32
C ASP A 201 -26.92 -9.10 0.83
N ALA A 202 -25.91 -8.83 1.66
CA ALA A 202 -24.52 -9.18 1.38
C ALA A 202 -24.26 -10.70 1.47
N PHE A 203 -24.93 -11.38 2.40
CA PHE A 203 -24.79 -12.80 2.70
C PHE A 203 -26.16 -13.45 2.92
N PRO A 204 -26.87 -13.82 1.83
CA PRO A 204 -28.17 -14.47 1.96
C PRO A 204 -28.02 -15.88 2.52
N ALA A 205 -28.77 -16.19 3.59
CA ALA A 205 -28.73 -17.51 4.26
C ALA A 205 -29.17 -18.68 3.36
N LYS A 206 -29.83 -18.39 2.23
CA LYS A 206 -30.19 -19.34 1.17
C LYS A 206 -29.51 -19.00 -0.16
N ALA A 207 -28.26 -18.56 -0.10
CA ALA A 207 -27.44 -18.50 -1.31
C ALA A 207 -27.25 -19.93 -1.83
N GLY A 208 -27.72 -20.21 -3.05
CA GLY A 208 -27.29 -21.41 -3.76
C GLY A 208 -25.78 -21.40 -4.00
N GLU A 209 -25.24 -22.49 -4.53
CA GLU A 209 -23.82 -22.56 -4.91
C GLU A 209 -23.47 -21.38 -5.84
N THR A 210 -22.56 -20.54 -5.37
CA THR A 210 -22.08 -19.36 -6.06
C THR A 210 -20.68 -19.63 -6.57
N LYS A 211 -20.44 -19.28 -7.84
CA LYS A 211 -19.11 -19.29 -8.43
C LYS A 211 -18.45 -17.95 -8.14
N VAL A 212 -17.30 -17.97 -7.48
CA VAL A 212 -16.55 -16.78 -7.10
C VAL A 212 -15.18 -16.87 -7.74
N LEU A 213 -14.85 -15.87 -8.55
CA LEU A 213 -13.49 -15.68 -9.05
C LEU A 213 -12.68 -14.92 -8.00
N ALA A 214 -11.53 -15.45 -7.60
CA ALA A 214 -10.66 -14.84 -6.62
C ALA A 214 -9.20 -14.86 -7.06
N LEU A 215 -8.44 -13.87 -6.60
CA LEU A 215 -7.00 -13.79 -6.75
C LEU A 215 -6.32 -14.38 -5.51
N LEU A 216 -5.24 -15.13 -5.68
CA LEU A 216 -4.34 -15.45 -4.56
C LEU A 216 -3.32 -14.31 -4.37
N PRO A 217 -3.48 -13.39 -3.40
CA PRO A 217 -2.53 -12.32 -3.17
C PRO A 217 -1.22 -12.84 -2.57
N ARG A 218 -0.15 -12.07 -2.76
CA ARG A 218 1.03 -12.16 -1.89
C ARG A 218 0.71 -11.54 -0.53
N ILE A 219 0.96 -12.30 0.53
CA ILE A 219 0.83 -11.82 1.91
C ILE A 219 2.15 -11.21 2.35
N TYR A 220 2.13 -9.95 2.75
CA TYR A 220 3.29 -9.26 3.29
C TYR A 220 3.26 -9.28 4.82
N PRO A 221 4.40 -9.49 5.49
CA PRO A 221 4.47 -9.42 6.94
C PRO A 221 4.19 -8.00 7.43
N ALA A 222 3.72 -7.88 8.68
CA ALA A 222 3.50 -6.58 9.30
C ALA A 222 4.81 -5.78 9.40
N ASN A 223 4.74 -4.50 9.04
CA ASN A 223 5.86 -3.57 9.25
C ASN A 223 5.90 -3.11 10.71
N ALA A 224 7.07 -2.64 11.17
CA ALA A 224 7.26 -2.13 12.54
C ALA A 224 6.31 -0.97 12.94
N PHE A 225 5.72 -0.28 11.96
CA PHE A 225 4.75 0.81 12.19
C PHE A 225 3.29 0.35 12.17
N THR A 226 3.02 -0.93 11.90
CA THR A 226 1.66 -1.48 11.87
C THR A 226 1.31 -2.01 13.25
N PRO A 227 0.19 -1.60 13.86
CA PRO A 227 -0.27 -2.16 15.13
C PRO A 227 -0.48 -3.69 15.05
N PRO A 228 -0.30 -4.41 16.16
CA PRO A 228 -0.63 -5.83 16.24
C PRO A 228 -2.15 -6.04 16.09
N ASN A 229 -2.56 -7.20 15.57
CA ASN A 229 -3.97 -7.54 15.45
C ASN A 229 -4.63 -7.76 16.81
N GLU A 230 -5.93 -7.51 16.89
CA GLU A 230 -6.75 -7.74 18.08
C GLU A 230 -7.91 -8.70 17.74
N PRO A 231 -7.67 -10.03 17.68
CA PRO A 231 -8.70 -11.01 17.31
C PRO A 231 -9.92 -10.97 18.23
N GLN A 232 -9.71 -10.70 19.53
CA GLN A 232 -10.80 -10.65 20.52
C GLN A 232 -11.81 -9.54 20.26
N ASN A 233 -11.38 -8.46 19.62
CA ASN A 233 -12.21 -7.30 19.31
C ASN A 233 -12.56 -7.22 17.81
N ASN A 234 -12.35 -8.33 17.08
CA ASN A 234 -12.55 -8.43 15.63
C ASN A 234 -11.94 -7.26 14.83
N SER A 235 -10.78 -6.79 15.29
CA SER A 235 -10.09 -5.63 14.74
C SER A 235 -8.75 -6.08 14.18
N TRP A 236 -8.68 -6.15 12.86
CA TRP A 236 -7.52 -6.64 12.12
C TRP A 236 -6.85 -5.48 11.40
N PHE A 237 -5.56 -5.24 11.66
CA PHE A 237 -4.81 -4.15 11.04
C PHE A 237 -4.00 -4.63 9.83
N HIS A 238 -3.53 -5.88 9.88
CA HIS A 238 -2.83 -6.56 8.80
C HIS A 238 -3.45 -7.92 8.50
N ALA A 239 -3.32 -8.36 7.24
CA ALA A 239 -3.85 -9.63 6.79
C ALA A 239 -2.89 -10.77 7.16
N ASP A 240 -3.13 -11.44 8.28
CA ASP A 240 -2.44 -12.70 8.63
C ASP A 240 -3.42 -13.88 8.49
N PRO A 241 -3.32 -14.69 7.41
CA PRO A 241 -4.20 -15.83 7.20
C PRO A 241 -4.11 -16.88 8.32
N LYS A 242 -2.96 -17.04 8.98
CA LYS A 242 -2.77 -18.05 10.03
C LYS A 242 -3.54 -17.66 11.28
N GLU A 243 -3.38 -16.41 11.72
CA GLU A 243 -4.08 -15.88 12.88
C GLU A 243 -5.59 -15.80 12.63
N MET A 244 -6.01 -15.33 11.44
CA MET A 244 -7.42 -15.27 11.05
C MET A 244 -8.07 -16.65 11.00
N ALA A 245 -7.41 -17.64 10.39
CA ALA A 245 -7.94 -19.00 10.32
C ALA A 245 -7.99 -19.66 11.70
N ALA A 246 -7.01 -19.42 12.57
CA ALA A 246 -7.01 -19.92 13.94
C ALA A 246 -8.16 -19.32 14.77
N HIS A 247 -8.45 -18.03 14.59
CA HIS A 247 -9.56 -17.37 15.27
C HIS A 247 -10.94 -17.90 14.82
N LEU A 248 -11.07 -18.25 13.54
CA LEU A 248 -12.34 -18.71 12.95
C LEU A 248 -12.56 -20.22 13.03
N SER A 249 -11.50 -20.99 13.25
CA SER A 249 -11.59 -22.43 13.41
C SER A 249 -12.08 -22.76 14.82
N PRO A 250 -12.92 -23.79 14.99
CA PRO A 250 -13.23 -24.28 16.32
C PRO A 250 -11.93 -24.72 17.01
N PRO A 251 -11.83 -24.60 18.35
CA PRO A 251 -10.74 -25.22 19.08
C PRO A 251 -10.67 -26.71 18.71
N PRO A 252 -9.47 -27.31 18.59
CA PRO A 252 -9.34 -28.71 18.21
C PRO A 252 -10.22 -29.55 19.15
N SER A 253 -11.24 -30.19 18.59
CA SER A 253 -12.02 -31.19 19.31
C SER A 253 -11.05 -32.31 19.64
N ASN A 254 -10.60 -32.38 20.89
CA ASN A 254 -9.64 -33.38 21.38
C ASN A 254 -9.95 -34.77 20.80
N PRO A 255 -9.07 -35.37 19.97
CA PRO A 255 -9.20 -36.77 19.59
C PRO A 255 -8.66 -37.66 20.74
N GLY A 256 -9.23 -37.52 21.94
CA GLY A 256 -8.66 -38.10 23.17
C GLY A 256 -9.65 -38.42 24.28
N ALA A 257 -10.96 -38.54 23.98
CA ALA A 257 -11.93 -39.12 24.92
C ALA A 257 -12.08 -40.63 24.68
N SER A 258 -10.99 -41.38 24.83
CA SER A 258 -11.01 -42.83 25.13
C SER A 258 -9.58 -43.37 25.22
N THR A 259 -8.93 -43.26 26.37
CA THR A 259 -7.96 -44.27 26.82
C THR A 259 -8.06 -44.33 28.33
N GLY A 260 -8.17 -45.56 28.82
CA GLY A 260 -8.73 -45.90 30.12
C GLY A 260 -8.10 -45.17 31.30
N ALA A 261 -8.98 -44.85 32.24
CA ALA A 261 -8.62 -44.85 33.64
C ALA A 261 -7.97 -46.18 34.00
N THR A 262 -6.80 -46.14 34.63
CA THR A 262 -6.49 -47.10 35.69
C THR A 262 -6.73 -46.37 36.99
N GLU A 263 -7.78 -46.82 37.68
CA GLU A 263 -8.15 -46.46 39.04
C GLU A 263 -6.99 -46.70 40.01
N ASP A 264 -6.84 -45.78 40.97
CA ASP A 264 -6.46 -46.16 42.33
C ASP A 264 -7.44 -45.45 43.29
N ASP A 265 -8.34 -46.28 43.83
CA ASP A 265 -8.94 -46.27 45.16
C ASP A 265 -9.53 -44.95 45.73
N THR A 266 -10.87 -44.85 45.76
CA THR A 266 -11.69 -44.77 46.99
C THR A 266 -13.16 -44.45 46.70
N ASP A 267 -14.03 -45.20 47.37
CA ASP A 267 -15.48 -45.26 47.19
C ASP A 267 -16.23 -43.94 47.43
N HIS A 268 -16.81 -43.37 46.38
CA HIS A 268 -18.02 -42.54 46.46
C HIS A 268 -18.85 -42.69 45.18
N TYR A 269 -19.83 -43.60 45.21
CA TYR A 269 -20.79 -43.76 44.10
C TYR A 269 -21.76 -42.57 44.05
N THR A 270 -21.47 -41.62 43.16
CA THR A 270 -22.45 -40.65 42.65
C THR A 270 -22.60 -40.93 41.16
N PRO A 271 -23.75 -41.39 40.64
CA PRO A 271 -23.89 -41.67 39.23
C PRO A 271 -23.72 -40.37 38.45
N SER A 272 -22.65 -40.29 37.65
CA SER A 272 -22.40 -39.18 36.75
C SER A 272 -23.49 -39.13 35.68
N ALA A 273 -23.95 -37.92 35.35
CA ALA A 273 -25.01 -37.67 34.38
C ALA A 273 -24.79 -38.33 32.99
N GLY A 274 -23.56 -38.77 32.69
CA GLY A 274 -23.20 -39.47 31.45
C GLY A 274 -23.73 -40.90 31.35
N VAL A 275 -23.94 -41.62 32.48
CA VAL A 275 -24.44 -43.01 32.44
C VAL A 275 -25.95 -43.02 32.14
N ALA A 276 -26.71 -42.09 32.71
CA ALA A 276 -28.13 -41.94 32.43
C ALA A 276 -28.42 -41.63 30.95
N ALA A 277 -27.57 -40.83 30.30
CA ALA A 277 -27.66 -40.54 28.87
C ALA A 277 -27.36 -41.78 28.00
N SER A 278 -26.38 -42.59 28.40
CA SER A 278 -25.98 -43.81 27.68
C SER A 278 -27.04 -44.91 27.80
N VAL A 279 -27.66 -45.06 28.98
CA VAL A 279 -28.74 -46.03 29.22
C VAL A 279 -30.04 -45.59 28.51
N SER A 280 -30.32 -44.29 28.44
CA SER A 280 -31.48 -43.76 27.69
C SER A 280 -31.36 -44.00 26.18
N SER A 281 -30.14 -43.93 25.64
CA SER A 281 -29.84 -44.27 24.24
C SER A 281 -29.98 -45.77 23.95
N LEU A 282 -29.66 -46.64 24.92
CA LEU A 282 -29.73 -48.10 24.78
C LEU A 282 -31.18 -48.60 24.91
N LEU A 283 -32.00 -47.93 25.72
CA LEU A 283 -33.42 -48.23 25.91
C LEU A 283 -34.35 -47.62 24.83
N GLY A 284 -33.81 -46.95 23.81
CA GLY A 284 -34.60 -46.36 22.72
C GLY A 284 -35.54 -45.23 23.17
N LEU A 285 -35.31 -44.65 24.35
CA LEU A 285 -36.09 -43.53 24.90
C LEU A 285 -35.56 -42.20 24.37
N SER A 286 -35.37 -42.08 23.05
CA SER A 286 -35.06 -40.81 22.41
C SER A 286 -36.34 -39.97 22.34
N SER A 287 -36.52 -39.07 23.31
CA SER A 287 -37.45 -37.97 23.17
C SER A 287 -36.95 -37.10 22.01
N SER A 288 -37.69 -37.14 20.89
CA SER A 288 -37.47 -36.31 19.71
C SER A 288 -37.80 -34.86 20.03
N SER A 289 -36.94 -34.20 20.79
CA SER A 289 -36.89 -32.74 20.82
C SER A 289 -36.07 -32.31 19.60
N PRO A 290 -36.61 -31.49 18.68
CA PRO A 290 -35.85 -31.00 17.54
C PRO A 290 -34.78 -30.05 18.07
N THR A 291 -33.57 -30.57 18.28
CA THR A 291 -32.40 -29.75 18.55
C THR A 291 -32.15 -28.92 17.30
N PRO A 292 -32.00 -27.58 17.40
CA PRO A 292 -31.61 -26.80 16.24
C PRO A 292 -30.28 -27.34 15.75
N VAL A 293 -30.19 -27.62 14.44
CA VAL A 293 -28.96 -28.06 13.78
C VAL A 293 -27.89 -27.02 14.08
N GLN A 294 -27.06 -27.26 15.10
CA GLN A 294 -25.84 -26.50 15.31
C GLN A 294 -24.93 -26.87 14.14
N GLU A 295 -24.89 -25.96 13.17
CA GLU A 295 -24.06 -26.05 12.00
C GLU A 295 -22.62 -26.27 12.46
N GLN A 296 -22.12 -27.50 12.34
CA GLN A 296 -20.78 -27.89 12.80
C GLN A 296 -19.76 -26.98 12.12
N THR A 297 -19.19 -26.06 12.91
CA THR A 297 -18.21 -25.08 12.46
C THR A 297 -17.03 -25.83 11.82
N ARG A 298 -16.86 -25.70 10.51
CA ARG A 298 -15.78 -26.37 9.78
C ARG A 298 -14.44 -25.70 10.06
N PRO A 299 -13.33 -26.45 10.02
CA PRO A 299 -12.01 -25.86 10.11
C PRO A 299 -11.75 -24.95 8.90
N VAL A 300 -11.05 -23.84 9.14
CA VAL A 300 -10.68 -22.86 8.12
C VAL A 300 -9.20 -23.00 7.79
N LEU A 301 -8.86 -23.03 6.51
CA LEU A 301 -7.48 -23.06 6.05
C LEU A 301 -6.85 -21.66 6.12
N PRO A 302 -5.55 -21.55 6.43
CA PRO A 302 -4.83 -20.29 6.47
C PRO A 302 -4.49 -19.78 5.06
N ILE A 303 -5.51 -19.64 4.21
CA ILE A 303 -5.40 -19.21 2.82
C ILE A 303 -6.37 -18.04 2.66
N LEU A 304 -5.83 -16.86 2.39
CA LEU A 304 -6.59 -15.66 2.08
C LEU A 304 -6.62 -15.44 0.58
N LEU A 305 -7.82 -15.37 0.02
CA LEU A 305 -8.10 -15.07 -1.38
C LEU A 305 -8.77 -13.71 -1.45
N GLU A 306 -8.56 -12.95 -2.53
CA GLU A 306 -9.23 -11.68 -2.77
C GLU A 306 -10.26 -11.83 -3.89
N GLU A 307 -11.53 -11.64 -3.59
CA GLU A 307 -12.59 -11.72 -4.60
C GLU A 307 -12.37 -10.67 -5.69
N ILE A 308 -12.56 -11.10 -6.94
CA ILE A 308 -12.58 -10.24 -8.11
C ILE A 308 -14.01 -9.91 -8.46
N PHE A 309 -14.29 -8.63 -8.66
CA PHE A 309 -15.59 -8.16 -9.14
C PHE A 309 -15.61 -8.14 -10.67
N GLU A 310 -16.45 -8.97 -11.29
CA GLU A 310 -16.61 -9.09 -12.74
C GLU A 310 -17.76 -8.26 -13.33
N GLY A 311 -18.51 -7.53 -12.50
CA GLY A 311 -19.65 -6.71 -12.93
C GLY A 311 -19.26 -5.36 -13.54
N HIS A 312 -20.24 -4.64 -14.06
CA HIS A 312 -20.05 -3.30 -14.63
C HIS A 312 -20.06 -2.20 -13.55
N ALA A 313 -19.51 -1.02 -13.87
CA ALA A 313 -19.37 0.10 -12.93
C ALA A 313 -20.68 0.51 -12.24
N GLY A 314 -21.82 0.47 -12.96
CA GLY A 314 -23.13 0.79 -12.37
C GLY A 314 -23.56 -0.18 -11.25
N GLU A 315 -23.29 -1.48 -11.41
CA GLU A 315 -23.59 -2.50 -10.40
C GLU A 315 -22.66 -2.34 -9.20
N ALA A 316 -21.37 -2.04 -9.46
CA ALA A 316 -20.42 -1.70 -8.41
C ALA A 316 -20.94 -0.53 -7.55
N SER A 317 -21.33 0.58 -8.18
CA SER A 317 -21.88 1.74 -7.47
C SER A 317 -23.12 1.39 -6.65
N GLN A 318 -24.05 0.58 -7.18
CA GLN A 318 -25.23 0.13 -6.44
C GLN A 318 -24.87 -0.73 -5.22
N ARG A 319 -23.94 -1.68 -5.36
CA ARG A 319 -23.49 -2.53 -4.24
C ARG A 319 -22.84 -1.72 -3.12
N VAL A 320 -22.01 -0.73 -3.46
CA VAL A 320 -21.43 0.19 -2.44
C VAL A 320 -22.52 0.94 -1.69
N LEU A 321 -23.52 1.46 -2.40
CA LEU A 321 -24.64 2.17 -1.78
C LEU A 321 -25.46 1.25 -0.86
N GLN A 322 -25.63 -0.01 -1.26
CA GLN A 322 -26.31 -1.05 -0.48
C GLN A 322 -25.43 -1.62 0.66
N GLY A 323 -24.15 -1.25 0.75
CA GLY A 323 -23.23 -1.78 1.75
C GLY A 323 -22.80 -3.23 1.51
N ILE A 324 -22.97 -3.74 0.29
CA ILE A 324 -22.44 -5.04 -0.13
C ILE A 324 -20.94 -4.85 -0.42
N PRO A 325 -20.06 -5.67 0.17
CA PRO A 325 -18.62 -5.57 -0.08
C PRO A 325 -18.30 -5.71 -1.56
N LEU A 326 -17.38 -4.87 -2.03
CA LEU A 326 -16.90 -4.93 -3.41
C LEU A 326 -15.47 -5.43 -3.48
N GLY A 327 -15.31 -6.55 -4.19
CA GLY A 327 -14.04 -7.15 -4.54
C GLY A 327 -13.12 -6.22 -5.33
N ARG A 328 -11.89 -6.68 -5.56
CA ARG A 328 -10.94 -5.92 -6.38
C ARG A 328 -11.37 -5.98 -7.85
N ALA A 329 -11.12 -4.91 -8.59
CA ALA A 329 -11.20 -4.98 -10.05
C ALA A 329 -10.09 -5.90 -10.58
N PRO A 330 -10.31 -6.63 -11.69
CA PRO A 330 -9.30 -7.48 -12.34
C PRO A 330 -8.21 -6.66 -13.07
N THR A 331 -7.81 -5.52 -12.52
CA THR A 331 -6.87 -4.59 -13.15
C THR A 331 -5.69 -4.31 -12.22
N ILE A 332 -4.48 -4.47 -12.72
CA ILE A 332 -3.26 -4.13 -12.00
C ILE A 332 -2.91 -2.68 -12.33
N GLU A 333 -3.34 -1.74 -11.49
CA GLU A 333 -2.94 -0.34 -11.63
C GLU A 333 -1.63 -0.09 -10.87
N LEU A 334 -0.48 -0.28 -11.52
CA LEU A 334 0.79 0.17 -10.98
C LEU A 334 1.07 1.62 -11.42
N ARG A 335 0.98 2.55 -10.46
CA ARG A 335 1.37 3.95 -10.68
C ARG A 335 2.87 4.03 -11.03
N ASN A 336 3.18 4.48 -12.24
CA ASN A 336 4.54 4.50 -12.77
C ASN A 336 4.98 5.92 -13.16
N GLN A 337 5.77 6.56 -12.31
CA GLN A 337 6.32 7.90 -12.58
C GLN A 337 7.77 7.87 -13.09
N HIS A 338 8.38 6.69 -13.21
CA HIS A 338 9.80 6.56 -13.54
C HIS A 338 10.13 7.03 -14.96
N ALA A 339 9.21 6.86 -15.91
CA ALA A 339 9.36 7.38 -17.27
C ALA A 339 9.40 8.93 -17.28
N VAL A 340 8.51 9.57 -16.52
CA VAL A 340 8.48 11.03 -16.38
C VAL A 340 9.78 11.53 -15.74
N TYR A 341 10.23 10.89 -14.66
CA TYR A 341 11.49 11.25 -14.02
C TYR A 341 12.70 11.05 -14.93
N ALA A 342 12.74 9.95 -15.69
CA ALA A 342 13.79 9.73 -16.68
C ALA A 342 13.83 10.88 -17.70
N GLY A 343 12.66 11.32 -18.19
CA GLY A 343 12.54 12.50 -19.07
C GLY A 343 13.11 13.78 -18.45
N THR A 344 12.84 14.05 -17.17
CA THR A 344 13.41 15.20 -16.45
C THR A 344 14.94 15.11 -16.36
N TRP A 345 15.49 13.95 -16.01
CA TRP A 345 16.93 13.75 -15.89
C TRP A 345 17.67 13.90 -17.22
N PHE A 346 17.12 13.34 -18.30
CA PHE A 346 17.69 13.51 -19.64
C PHE A 346 17.56 14.96 -20.15
N SER A 347 16.47 15.66 -19.84
CA SER A 347 16.31 17.08 -20.20
C SER A 347 17.34 17.96 -19.49
N LEU A 348 17.56 17.72 -18.19
CA LEU A 348 18.59 18.42 -17.41
C LEU A 348 20.01 18.10 -17.90
N SER A 349 20.27 16.83 -18.25
CA SER A 349 21.53 16.39 -18.85
C SER A 349 21.78 17.10 -20.19
N ALA A 350 20.78 17.17 -21.07
CA ALA A 350 20.90 17.83 -22.37
C ALA A 350 21.14 19.35 -22.23
N ALA A 351 20.43 20.02 -21.32
CA ALA A 351 20.61 21.45 -21.07
C ALA A 351 22.00 21.77 -20.53
N THR A 352 22.48 20.99 -19.56
CA THR A 352 23.79 21.19 -18.95
C THR A 352 24.93 20.80 -19.90
N ALA A 353 24.75 19.77 -20.72
CA ALA A 353 25.67 19.42 -21.81
C ALA A 353 25.74 20.53 -22.87
N ALA A 354 24.63 21.16 -23.23
CA ALA A 354 24.61 22.29 -24.14
C ALA A 354 25.37 23.50 -23.56
N MET A 355 25.15 23.82 -22.28
CA MET A 355 25.90 24.87 -21.58
C MET A 355 27.41 24.56 -21.55
N PHE A 356 27.78 23.32 -21.26
CA PHE A 356 29.18 22.87 -21.28
C PHE A 356 29.79 22.99 -22.69
N ALA A 357 29.06 22.58 -23.73
CA ALA A 357 29.52 22.70 -25.12
C ALA A 357 29.73 24.16 -25.55
N ILE A 358 28.82 25.06 -25.15
CA ILE A 358 28.97 26.50 -25.39
C ILE A 358 30.21 27.05 -24.66
N LEU A 359 30.45 26.64 -23.41
CA LEU A 359 31.63 27.03 -22.65
C LEU A 359 32.93 26.57 -23.33
N VAL A 360 32.99 25.31 -23.75
CA VAL A 360 34.15 24.73 -24.48
C VAL A 360 34.41 25.47 -25.78
N ARG A 361 33.36 25.78 -26.56
CA ARG A 361 33.49 26.54 -27.82
C ARG A 361 34.00 27.96 -27.60
N ARG A 362 33.54 28.64 -26.54
CA ARG A 362 34.02 29.99 -26.17
C ARG A 362 35.44 29.98 -25.60
N GLY A 363 35.81 28.94 -24.85
CA GLY A 363 37.13 28.77 -24.26
C GLY A 363 38.23 28.40 -25.28
N ARG A 364 37.88 27.76 -26.40
CA ARG A 364 38.80 27.46 -27.52
C ARG A 364 39.01 28.62 -28.50
N GLY A 365 38.20 29.68 -28.40
CA GLY A 365 38.28 30.88 -29.26
C GLY A 365 39.03 32.06 -28.62
N ARG A 366 39.60 31.86 -27.43
CA ARG A 366 40.57 32.73 -26.76
C ARG A 366 41.91 32.00 -26.78
#